data_AF-A0A9E5C670-F1
#
_entry.id   AF-A0A9E5C670-F1
#
_cell.length_a   1.000
_cell.length_b   1.000
_cell.length_c   1.000
_cell.angle_alpha   90.00
_cell.angle_beta   90.00
_cell.angle_gamma   90.00
#
_symmetry.space_group_name_H-M   'P 1'
#
loop_
_entity.id
_entity.type
_entity.pdbx_description
1 polymer ?
#
loop_
_entity_poly.entity_id
_entity_poly.type
_entity_poly.pdbx_seq_one_letter_code
_entity_poly.pdbx_strand_id
1 'polypeptide(L)'
;MAREAYRSLYGDLTKLKDDSLLKDPAGGTGDDDELFQLLLSVSDWVDHYCNRHFYPRTETLVFDGGGTAQLLVPDLISVTSLKEDNNGDLSFNEVWATSDYWLQPYNAAPSQHWGGPYTAVKARSAGNKADGFAAGE
;
A
#
# COMPACT_ATOMS: atom_id res chain seq x y z
N MET A 1 -11.47 8.52 25.15
CA MET A 1 -10.88 9.00 23.89
C MET A 1 -11.41 8.11 22.77
N ALA A 2 -11.84 8.68 21.65
CA ALA A 2 -12.31 7.86 20.54
C ALA A 2 -11.14 6.96 20.08
N ARG A 3 -11.38 5.65 20.06
CA ARG A 3 -10.44 4.63 19.59
C ARG A 3 -10.21 4.80 18.10
N GLU A 4 -9.38 5.77 17.73
CA GLU A 4 -9.06 6.05 16.35
C GLU A 4 -8.12 4.94 15.87
N ALA A 5 -8.63 4.09 14.98
CA ALA A 5 -7.87 3.07 14.29
C ALA A 5 -6.88 3.75 13.34
N TYR A 6 -5.79 4.29 13.88
CA TYR A 6 -4.69 4.86 13.08
C TYR A 6 -3.95 3.79 12.25
N ARG A 7 -4.26 2.51 12.51
CA ARG A 7 -3.80 1.33 11.76
C ARG A 7 -4.98 0.41 11.52
N SER A 8 -5.05 -0.19 10.34
CA SER A 8 -6.14 -1.08 9.99
C SER A 8 -6.08 -2.33 10.84
N LEU A 9 -7.11 -2.50 11.63
CA LEU A 9 -7.33 -3.68 12.43
C LEU A 9 -7.92 -4.76 11.51
N TYR A 10 -7.24 -5.88 11.33
CA TYR A 10 -7.75 -6.96 10.47
C TYR A 10 -8.86 -7.79 11.11
N GLY A 11 -9.22 -7.48 12.35
CA GLY A 11 -10.34 -8.09 13.05
C GLY A 11 -11.27 -7.04 13.64
N ASP A 12 -12.42 -7.50 14.08
CA ASP A 12 -13.40 -6.71 14.82
C ASP A 12 -13.36 -7.22 16.27
N LEU A 13 -13.10 -6.32 17.23
CA LEU A 13 -13.06 -6.67 18.65
C LEU A 13 -14.39 -7.30 19.11
N THR A 14 -15.51 -6.83 18.55
CA THR A 14 -16.85 -7.38 18.81
C THR A 14 -16.96 -8.80 18.31
N LYS A 15 -16.49 -9.07 17.07
CA LYS A 15 -16.47 -10.44 16.52
C LYS A 15 -15.53 -11.36 17.28
N LEU A 16 -14.38 -10.85 17.75
CA LEU A 16 -13.43 -11.63 18.54
C LEU A 16 -14.03 -12.04 19.90
N LYS A 17 -14.82 -11.15 20.51
CA LYS A 17 -15.56 -11.42 21.75
C LYS A 17 -16.78 -12.31 21.55
N ASP A 18 -17.45 -12.17 20.40
CA ASP A 18 -18.58 -13.02 20.02
C ASP A 18 -18.13 -14.43 19.58
N ASP A 19 -16.87 -14.61 19.18
CA ASP A 19 -16.33 -15.91 18.82
C ASP A 19 -16.08 -16.78 20.08
N SER A 20 -16.55 -18.03 20.00
CA SER A 20 -16.91 -18.89 21.14
C SER A 20 -15.74 -19.33 22.05
N LEU A 21 -14.51 -18.91 21.73
CA LEU A 21 -13.28 -19.26 22.44
C LEU A 21 -12.92 -18.29 23.58
N LEU A 22 -13.37 -17.03 23.52
CA LEU A 22 -13.25 -16.09 24.64
C LEU A 22 -14.57 -16.11 25.42
N LYS A 23 -14.57 -16.66 26.64
CA LYS A 23 -15.74 -16.61 27.55
C LYS A 23 -15.93 -15.22 28.18
N ASP A 24 -15.80 -14.16 27.40
CA ASP A 24 -16.19 -12.81 27.82
C ASP A 24 -17.45 -12.42 27.02
N PRO A 25 -18.65 -12.45 27.62
CA PRO A 25 -19.84 -11.99 26.92
C PRO A 25 -19.59 -10.54 26.49
N ALA A 26 -19.87 -10.22 25.22
CA ALA A 26 -19.55 -8.96 24.52
C ALA A 26 -19.99 -7.62 25.20
N GLY A 27 -20.53 -7.66 26.42
CA GLY A 27 -20.79 -6.51 27.29
C GLY A 27 -19.71 -6.20 28.33
N GLY A 28 -18.69 -7.06 28.54
CA GLY A 28 -17.54 -6.74 29.37
C GLY A 28 -16.61 -5.73 28.69
N THR A 29 -16.19 -4.68 29.41
CA THR A 29 -15.21 -3.68 28.90
C THR A 29 -13.84 -3.80 29.57
N GLY A 30 -13.62 -4.83 30.40
CA GLY A 30 -12.48 -4.93 31.31
C GLY A 30 -11.16 -5.16 30.59
N ASP A 31 -11.18 -5.97 29.52
CA ASP A 31 -9.99 -6.41 28.78
C ASP A 31 -9.95 -5.85 27.34
N ASP A 32 -10.80 -4.86 27.02
CA ASP A 32 -10.94 -4.31 25.66
C ASP A 32 -9.64 -3.72 25.16
N ASP A 33 -8.92 -3.04 26.04
CA ASP A 33 -7.67 -2.37 25.71
C ASP A 33 -6.58 -3.41 25.42
N GLU A 34 -6.45 -4.44 26.27
CA GLU A 34 -5.51 -5.54 26.07
C GLU A 34 -5.81 -6.35 24.80
N LEU A 35 -7.08 -6.68 24.57
CA LEU A 35 -7.51 -7.40 23.37
C LEU A 35 -7.30 -6.57 22.10
N PHE A 36 -7.54 -5.27 22.17
CA PHE A 36 -7.27 -4.35 21.07
C PHE A 36 -5.76 -4.26 20.77
N GLN A 37 -4.90 -4.18 21.79
CA GLN A 37 -3.44 -4.20 21.61
C GLN A 37 -2.94 -5.52 21.02
N LEU A 38 -3.51 -6.66 21.44
CA LEU A 38 -3.16 -7.96 20.88
C LEU A 38 -3.57 -8.06 19.41
N LEU A 39 -4.77 -7.58 19.07
CA LEU A 39 -5.27 -7.59 17.71
C LEU A 39 -4.43 -6.69 16.78
N LEU A 40 -3.96 -5.53 17.28
CA LEU A 40 -2.98 -4.69 16.58
C LEU A 40 -1.65 -5.42 16.37
N SER A 41 -1.13 -6.05 17.43
CA SER A 41 0.15 -6.78 17.38
C SER A 41 0.11 -7.93 16.38
N VAL A 42 -0.98 -8.69 16.34
CA VAL A 42 -1.20 -9.76 15.36
C VAL A 42 -1.33 -9.19 13.95
N SER A 43 -2.00 -8.04 13.79
CA SER A 43 -2.12 -7.38 12.48
C SER A 43 -0.75 -6.96 11.93
N ASP A 44 0.07 -6.30 12.75
CA ASP A 44 1.44 -5.95 12.38
C ASP A 44 2.31 -7.20 12.13
N TRP A 45 2.08 -8.30 12.85
CA TRP A 45 2.80 -9.55 12.63
C TRP A 45 2.46 -10.17 11.26
N VAL A 46 1.18 -10.17 10.87
CA VAL A 46 0.74 -10.65 9.55
C VAL A 46 1.33 -9.78 8.44
N ASP A 47 1.34 -8.46 8.61
CA ASP A 47 1.95 -7.53 7.64
C ASP A 47 3.44 -7.84 7.42
N HIS A 48 4.20 -7.98 8.51
CA HIS A 48 5.61 -8.31 8.44
C HIS A 48 5.86 -9.70 7.86
N TYR A 49 5.05 -10.69 8.21
CA TYR A 49 5.18 -12.06 7.68
C TYR A 49 4.92 -12.11 6.17
N CYS A 50 3.90 -11.39 5.70
CA CYS A 50 3.57 -11.30 4.28
C CYS A 50 4.46 -10.30 3.52
N ASN A 51 5.24 -9.49 4.23
CA ASN A 51 5.97 -8.33 3.70
C ASN A 51 5.08 -7.41 2.85
N ARG A 52 3.84 -7.20 3.31
CA ARG A 52 2.79 -6.43 2.62
C ARG A 52 1.99 -5.65 3.64
N HIS A 53 1.34 -4.59 3.18
CA HIS A 53 0.38 -3.83 3.99
C HIS A 53 -1.01 -4.05 3.44
N PHE A 54 -1.89 -4.71 4.21
CA PHE A 54 -3.27 -4.96 3.79
C PHE A 54 -4.20 -3.79 4.14
N TYR A 55 -3.63 -2.59 4.26
CA TYR A 55 -4.37 -1.37 4.51
C TYR A 55 -3.87 -0.19 3.68
N PRO A 56 -4.78 0.71 3.27
CA PRO A 56 -4.40 1.84 2.46
C PRO A 56 -3.51 2.78 3.26
N ARG A 57 -2.35 3.10 2.69
CA ARG A 57 -1.42 4.12 3.19
C ARG A 57 -1.13 5.11 2.07
N THR A 58 -0.87 6.35 2.46
CA THR A 58 -0.42 7.40 1.54
C THR A 58 1.00 7.77 1.93
N GLU A 59 1.96 7.33 1.13
CA GLU A 59 3.39 7.51 1.39
C GLU A 59 4.11 7.96 0.11
N THR A 60 5.23 8.66 0.28
CA THR A 60 6.14 9.00 -0.82
C THR A 60 7.29 8.00 -0.82
N LEU A 61 7.41 7.24 -1.90
CA LEU A 61 8.45 6.23 -2.09
C LEU A 61 9.40 6.68 -3.19
N VAL A 62 10.68 6.37 -3.01
CA VAL A 62 11.75 6.63 -3.98
C VAL A 62 12.23 5.29 -4.52
N PHE A 63 12.39 5.21 -5.83
CA PHE A 63 12.80 4.00 -6.52
C PHE A 63 13.94 4.30 -7.49
N ASP A 64 14.77 3.30 -7.75
CA ASP A 64 15.72 3.32 -8.85
C ASP A 64 15.07 2.69 -10.10
N GLY A 65 15.01 3.45 -11.19
CA GLY A 65 14.43 3.03 -12.47
C GLY A 65 15.28 2.03 -13.25
N GLY A 66 16.59 1.94 -12.93
CA GLY A 66 17.53 1.00 -13.55
C GLY A 66 17.63 1.09 -15.09
N GLY A 67 17.15 2.18 -15.71
CA GLY A 67 17.08 2.31 -17.17
C GLY A 67 16.02 1.40 -17.84
N THR A 68 15.05 0.90 -17.08
CA THR A 68 14.04 -0.05 -17.58
C THR A 68 12.72 0.65 -17.90
N ALA A 69 11.93 0.08 -18.81
CA ALA A 69 10.59 0.59 -19.09
C ALA A 69 9.54 0.17 -18.03
N GLN A 70 9.91 -0.67 -17.07
CA GLN A 70 8.99 -1.20 -16.06
C GLN A 70 9.64 -1.18 -14.69
N LEU A 71 9.01 -0.46 -13.78
CA LEU A 71 9.42 -0.35 -12.40
C LEU A 71 8.52 -1.24 -11.52
N LEU A 72 9.14 -2.11 -10.72
CA LEU A 72 8.43 -2.88 -9.70
C LEU A 72 8.18 -1.99 -8.48
N VAL A 73 6.93 -1.92 -8.05
CA VAL A 73 6.52 -1.14 -6.89
C VAL A 73 5.78 -2.02 -5.89
N PRO A 74 5.80 -1.67 -4.59
CA PRO A 74 4.92 -2.29 -3.60
C PRO A 74 3.45 -2.14 -3.99
N ASP A 75 2.59 -2.86 -3.28
CA ASP A 75 1.15 -2.85 -3.49
C ASP A 75 0.57 -1.43 -3.56
N LEU A 76 0.01 -1.10 -4.72
CA LEU A 76 -0.46 0.24 -5.05
C LEU A 76 -1.94 0.21 -5.43
N ILE A 77 -2.71 1.15 -4.86
CA ILE A 77 -4.13 1.37 -5.21
C ILE A 77 -4.24 2.47 -6.27
N SER A 78 -3.55 3.59 -6.08
CA SER A 78 -3.54 4.73 -6.98
C SER A 78 -2.26 5.55 -6.82
N VAL A 79 -1.86 6.25 -7.89
CA VAL A 79 -0.75 7.21 -7.86
C VAL A 79 -1.31 8.63 -7.74
N THR A 80 -0.79 9.40 -6.79
CA THR A 80 -1.12 10.83 -6.65
C THR A 80 -0.25 11.70 -7.56
N SER A 81 1.07 11.49 -7.52
CA SER A 81 2.04 12.12 -8.41
C SER A 81 3.21 11.19 -8.66
N LEU A 82 3.65 11.09 -9.91
CA LEU A 82 4.89 10.43 -10.30
C LEU A 82 5.88 11.49 -10.78
N LYS A 83 7.07 11.50 -10.19
CA LYS A 83 8.13 12.44 -10.56
C LYS A 83 9.43 11.70 -10.82
N GLU A 84 10.22 12.25 -11.72
CA GLU A 84 11.51 11.71 -12.11
C GLU A 84 12.60 12.73 -11.86
N ASP A 85 13.74 12.22 -11.46
CA ASP A 85 15.01 12.93 -11.44
C ASP A 85 15.73 12.61 -12.75
N ASN A 86 15.94 13.63 -13.59
CA ASN A 86 16.53 13.48 -14.91
C ASN A 86 18.00 13.92 -14.98
N ASN A 87 18.52 14.49 -13.90
CA ASN A 87 19.86 15.07 -13.83
C ASN A 87 20.69 14.52 -12.66
N GLY A 88 20.15 13.58 -11.89
CA GLY A 88 20.86 12.90 -10.80
C GLY A 88 21.08 13.77 -9.58
N ASP A 89 20.29 14.83 -9.40
CA ASP A 89 20.48 15.81 -8.32
C ASP A 89 19.52 15.62 -7.13
N LEU A 90 18.73 14.55 -7.14
CA LEU A 90 17.69 14.21 -6.16
C LEU A 90 16.56 15.24 -6.04
N SER A 91 16.40 16.16 -6.99
CA SER A 91 15.40 17.23 -6.93
C SER A 91 14.08 16.92 -7.64
N PHE A 92 13.89 15.73 -8.23
CA PHE A 92 12.62 15.22 -8.81
C PHE A 92 11.73 16.29 -9.47
N ASN A 93 12.30 17.05 -10.38
CA ASN A 93 11.67 18.25 -10.94
C ASN A 93 10.65 17.92 -12.04
N GLU A 94 10.78 16.77 -12.69
CA GLU A 94 9.95 16.40 -13.83
C GLU A 94 8.74 15.59 -13.39
N VAL A 95 7.53 16.05 -13.73
CA VAL A 95 6.28 15.39 -13.37
C VAL A 95 5.74 14.61 -14.57
N TRP A 96 5.47 13.32 -14.37
CA TRP A 96 4.88 12.46 -15.39
C TRP A 96 3.37 12.64 -15.44
N ALA A 97 2.80 12.73 -16.64
CA ALA A 97 1.35 12.73 -16.82
C ALA A 97 0.80 11.31 -16.74
N THR A 98 -0.48 11.17 -16.42
CA THR A 98 -1.17 9.85 -16.40
C THR A 98 -1.18 9.16 -17.77
N SER A 99 -0.96 9.90 -18.87
CA SER A 99 -0.83 9.36 -20.23
C SER A 99 0.52 8.72 -20.52
N ASP A 100 1.52 8.97 -19.67
CA ASP A 100 2.92 8.58 -19.89
C ASP A 100 3.25 7.21 -19.28
N TYR A 101 2.38 6.68 -18.42
CA TYR A 101 2.58 5.38 -17.77
C TYR A 101 1.29 4.55 -17.70
N TRP A 102 1.48 3.26 -17.47
CA TRP A 102 0.43 2.28 -17.22
C TRP A 102 0.69 1.57 -15.91
N LEU A 103 -0.36 1.30 -15.15
CA LEU A 103 -0.27 0.47 -13.94
C LEU A 103 -0.54 -0.99 -14.32
N GLN A 104 0.25 -1.89 -13.74
CA GLN A 104 0.16 -3.33 -13.94
C GLN A 104 -0.06 -4.05 -12.61
N PRO A 105 -0.79 -5.18 -12.59
CA PRO A 105 -1.41 -5.84 -13.74
C PRO A 105 -2.59 -5.06 -14.32
N TYR A 106 -2.87 -5.24 -15.62
CA TYR A 106 -4.03 -4.62 -16.25
C TYR A 106 -5.31 -5.18 -15.62
N ASN A 107 -6.31 -4.31 -15.42
CA ASN A 107 -7.58 -4.67 -14.79
C ASN A 107 -7.42 -5.22 -13.35
N ALA A 108 -6.40 -4.79 -12.61
CA ALA A 108 -6.18 -5.22 -11.23
C ALA A 108 -7.38 -4.88 -10.32
N ALA A 109 -8.09 -3.78 -10.61
CA ALA A 109 -9.25 -3.31 -9.85
C ALA A 109 -8.99 -3.25 -8.32
N PRO A 110 -7.94 -2.54 -7.86
CA PRO A 110 -7.45 -2.61 -6.48
C PRO A 110 -8.45 -2.12 -5.41
N SER A 111 -9.48 -1.38 -5.82
CA SER A 111 -10.57 -0.96 -4.94
C SER A 111 -11.66 -2.02 -4.74
N GLN A 112 -11.62 -3.12 -5.50
CA GLN A 112 -12.60 -4.19 -5.42
C GLN A 112 -12.13 -5.31 -4.52
N HIS A 113 -13.06 -5.91 -3.78
CA HIS A 113 -12.76 -7.03 -2.87
C HIS A 113 -12.22 -8.28 -3.57
N TRP A 114 -12.48 -8.42 -4.87
CA TRP A 114 -11.98 -9.51 -5.72
C TRP A 114 -10.77 -9.09 -6.56
N GLY A 115 -10.40 -7.81 -6.53
CA GLY A 115 -9.27 -7.26 -7.27
C GLY A 115 -7.95 -7.44 -6.52
N GLY A 116 -6.85 -7.24 -7.25
CA GLY A 116 -5.50 -7.21 -6.71
C GLY A 116 -4.90 -5.80 -6.74
N PRO A 117 -3.83 -5.55 -5.96
CA PRO A 117 -3.08 -4.31 -6.06
C PRO A 117 -2.33 -4.22 -7.39
N TYR A 118 -2.00 -2.99 -7.80
CA TYR A 118 -0.95 -2.78 -8.80
C TYR A 118 0.42 -3.06 -8.17
N THR A 119 1.30 -3.72 -8.91
CA THR A 119 2.64 -4.13 -8.44
C THR A 119 3.76 -3.64 -9.37
N ALA A 120 3.39 -2.96 -10.46
CA ALA A 120 4.36 -2.35 -11.35
C ALA A 120 3.80 -1.10 -12.02
N VAL A 121 4.69 -0.16 -12.29
CA VAL A 121 4.43 0.99 -13.15
C VAL A 121 5.26 0.81 -14.41
N LYS A 122 4.61 0.88 -15.57
CA LYS A 122 5.26 0.70 -16.87
C LYS A 122 5.21 2.01 -17.65
N ALA A 123 6.36 2.50 -18.07
CA ALA A 123 6.46 3.62 -18.99
C ALA A 123 5.82 3.25 -20.34
N ARG A 124 5.13 4.22 -20.94
CA ARG A 124 4.49 4.00 -22.23
C ARG A 124 5.54 4.05 -23.34
N SER A 125 5.55 3.04 -24.20
CA SER A 125 6.48 2.95 -25.35
C SER A 125 6.21 3.97 -26.48
N ALA A 126 5.29 4.91 -26.27
CA ALA A 126 4.92 5.95 -27.23
C ALA A 126 4.61 7.23 -26.44
N GLY A 127 5.27 8.34 -26.80
CA GLY A 127 5.16 9.62 -26.10
C GLY A 127 6.49 10.10 -25.55
N ASN A 128 6.44 11.04 -24.62
CA ASN A 128 7.62 11.75 -24.10
C ASN A 128 8.53 10.89 -23.21
N LYS A 129 8.05 9.72 -22.76
CA LYS A 129 8.73 8.80 -21.83
C LYS A 129 8.96 7.41 -22.43
N ALA A 130 9.15 7.35 -23.75
CA ALA A 130 9.38 6.10 -24.48
C ALA A 130 10.70 5.42 -24.09
N ASP A 131 11.68 6.18 -23.61
CA ASP A 131 13.00 5.70 -23.20
C ASP A 131 12.97 4.96 -21.83
N GLY A 132 11.82 4.96 -21.14
CA GLY A 132 11.66 4.28 -19.85
C GLY A 132 11.93 5.17 -18.66
N PHE A 133 12.17 4.54 -17.51
CA PHE A 133 12.60 5.23 -16.29
C PHE A 133 14.10 5.47 -16.33
N ALA A 134 14.55 6.68 -16.02
CA ALA A 134 15.96 6.99 -15.86
C ALA A 134 16.62 6.07 -14.82
N ALA A 135 17.86 5.68 -15.07
CA ALA A 135 18.68 5.04 -14.05
C ALA A 135 18.97 6.08 -12.96
N GLY A 136 18.76 5.71 -11.69
CA GLY A 136 19.22 6.52 -10.57
C GLY A 136 20.75 6.54 -10.48
N GLU A 137 21.29 7.50 -9.73
CA GLU A 137 22.70 7.47 -9.31
C GLU A 137 23.02 6.31 -8.35
#